data_AF-A0A2V5PZY8-F1
#
_entry.id   AF-A0A2V5PZY8-F1
#
_cell.length_a   1.000
_cell.length_b   1.000
_cell.length_c   1.000
_cell.angle_alpha   90.00
_cell.angle_beta   90.00
_cell.angle_gamma   90.00
#
_symmetry.space_group_name_H-M   'P 1'
#
loop_
_entity.id
_entity.type
_entity.pdbx_description
1 polymer ?
#
loop_
_entity_poly.entity_id
_entity_poly.type
_entity_poly.pdbx_seq_one_letter_code
_entity_poly.pdbx_strand_id
1 'polypeptide(L)'
;MPQHDKLFIPGPVEVSPKTMAAFSRPMIGHRGQPFKDLYRDVHPKLQKLFVTKQPVFLSTSSAWGVMEASIRNLVDRGVLCCMCGAFSDKWFDVAKRCGKNAEPLQVEWGKHIDPKEIDTRLATGKFDTVVLIHSETSTGVMNPLAEICSTLAKYPDVALVVDTVSSFSGVKIEMDSLGIDVLLTGAQKALALPPGFSLFSASERAFARAEKIPNRGYYFDFLEFKRQQAEWMTQSTPSIGHIHALQSKLNEILEEGLEARFARHARTNALVHDWVRRAGFDFFAE
;
A
#
# COMPACT_ATOMS: atom_id res chain seq x y z
N MET A 1 0.03 7.12 34.42
CA MET A 1 0.39 6.58 33.09
C MET A 1 1.85 6.89 32.86
N PRO A 2 2.65 5.99 32.27
CA PRO A 2 4.02 6.32 31.88
C PRO A 2 4.05 7.52 30.92
N GLN A 3 5.15 8.27 30.92
CA GLN A 3 5.36 9.38 30.00
C GLN A 3 5.35 8.87 28.56
N HIS A 4 4.60 9.54 27.68
CA HIS A 4 4.52 9.18 26.27
C HIS A 4 5.69 9.79 25.49
N ASP A 5 6.45 8.95 24.80
CA ASP A 5 7.57 9.38 23.97
C ASP A 5 7.09 9.94 22.64
N LYS A 6 7.69 11.05 22.19
CA LYS A 6 7.38 11.63 20.89
C LYS A 6 7.97 10.77 19.77
N LEU A 7 7.11 10.27 18.89
CA LEU A 7 7.53 9.39 17.80
C LEU A 7 8.05 10.15 16.56
N PHE A 8 9.34 10.01 16.26
CA PHE A 8 9.98 10.40 14.99
C PHE A 8 10.51 9.19 14.19
N ILE A 9 10.13 7.98 14.59
CA ILE A 9 10.37 6.77 13.81
C ILE A 9 9.48 6.75 12.56
N PRO A 10 9.84 6.02 11.50
CA PRO A 10 9.07 6.03 10.26
C PRO A 10 7.79 5.17 10.31
N GLY A 11 7.25 4.87 11.49
CA GLY A 11 6.07 4.04 11.71
C GLY A 11 6.26 3.00 12.84
N PRO A 12 5.29 2.85 13.77
CA PRO A 12 4.05 3.62 13.88
C PRO A 12 4.30 5.09 14.21
N VAL A 13 3.37 5.96 13.83
CA VAL A 13 3.41 7.41 14.13
C VAL A 13 2.32 7.79 15.13
N GLU A 14 2.37 9.02 15.62
CA GLU A 14 1.37 9.57 16.55
C GLU A 14 -0.06 9.50 15.96
N VAL A 15 -1.00 9.04 16.79
CA VAL A 15 -2.42 9.00 16.44
C VAL A 15 -3.15 10.10 17.19
N SER A 16 -3.93 10.92 16.48
CA SER A 16 -4.62 12.05 17.11
C SER A 16 -5.64 11.58 18.17
N PRO A 17 -5.88 12.36 19.24
CA PRO A 17 -6.92 12.05 20.21
C PRO A 17 -8.31 11.87 19.59
N LYS A 18 -8.66 12.65 18.56
CA LYS A 18 -9.91 12.54 17.80
C LYS A 18 -10.02 11.18 17.09
N THR A 19 -8.92 10.69 16.51
CA THR A 19 -8.85 9.39 15.85
C THR A 19 -8.92 8.25 16.86
N MET A 20 -8.22 8.36 18.00
CA MET A 20 -8.29 7.37 19.09
C MET A 20 -9.69 7.29 19.71
N ALA A 21 -10.36 8.42 19.94
CA ALA A 21 -11.74 8.43 20.42
C ALA A 21 -12.69 7.73 19.45
N ALA A 22 -12.50 7.91 18.13
CA ALA A 22 -13.26 7.20 17.12
C ALA A 22 -12.96 5.68 17.13
N PHE A 23 -11.70 5.29 17.34
CA PHE A 23 -11.30 3.89 17.46
C PHE A 23 -12.00 3.16 18.61
N SER A 24 -12.21 3.86 19.73
CA SER A 24 -12.82 3.32 20.95
C SER A 24 -14.36 3.35 20.98
N ARG A 25 -15.03 3.62 19.84
CA ARG A 25 -16.50 3.58 19.78
C ARG A 25 -17.04 2.17 20.08
N PRO A 26 -18.26 2.04 20.65
CA PRO A 26 -18.87 0.74 20.90
C PRO A 26 -18.98 -0.12 19.64
N MET A 27 -18.82 -1.44 19.80
CA MET A 27 -18.91 -2.38 18.68
C MET A 27 -20.33 -2.44 18.11
N ILE A 28 -20.41 -2.65 16.79
CA ILE A 28 -21.64 -2.89 16.05
C ILE A 28 -21.58 -4.29 15.40
N GLY A 29 -22.73 -4.87 15.08
CA GLY A 29 -22.78 -6.15 14.37
C GLY A 29 -22.24 -6.01 12.94
N HIS A 30 -21.12 -6.70 12.62
CA HIS A 30 -20.42 -6.59 11.33
C HIS A 30 -21.22 -7.08 10.10
N ARG A 31 -22.35 -7.77 10.30
CA ARG A 31 -23.28 -8.18 9.23
C ARG A 31 -24.54 -7.29 9.16
N GLY A 32 -24.71 -6.39 10.14
CA GLY A 32 -25.88 -5.53 10.25
C GLY A 32 -25.78 -4.26 9.42
N GLN A 33 -26.92 -3.58 9.25
CA GLN A 33 -27.01 -2.33 8.49
C GLN A 33 -26.03 -1.23 8.97
N PRO A 34 -25.82 -1.02 10.29
CA PRO A 34 -24.87 0.00 10.75
C PRO A 34 -23.44 -0.20 10.24
N PHE A 35 -23.00 -1.46 10.07
CA PHE A 35 -21.67 -1.75 9.53
C PHE A 35 -21.62 -1.45 8.03
N LYS A 36 -22.65 -1.85 7.28
CA LYS A 36 -22.75 -1.57 5.85
C LYS A 36 -22.74 -0.07 5.58
N ASP A 37 -23.41 0.72 6.41
CA ASP A 37 -23.42 2.18 6.32
C ASP A 37 -22.04 2.79 6.61
N LEU A 38 -21.34 2.29 7.63
CA LEU A 38 -19.96 2.69 7.92
C LEU A 38 -19.03 2.36 6.74
N TYR A 39 -19.13 1.16 6.17
CA TYR A 39 -18.32 0.76 5.01
C TYR A 39 -18.61 1.66 3.80
N ARG A 40 -19.90 1.89 3.49
CA ARG A 40 -20.33 2.78 2.39
C ARG A 40 -19.81 4.20 2.55
N ASP A 41 -19.79 4.71 3.77
CA ASP A 41 -19.31 6.08 4.04
C ASP A 41 -17.81 6.25 3.80
N VAL A 42 -16.98 5.25 4.15
CA VAL A 42 -15.53 5.33 3.93
C VAL A 42 -15.14 5.11 2.46
N HIS A 43 -15.92 4.32 1.73
CA HIS A 43 -15.56 3.85 0.39
C HIS A 43 -15.27 4.95 -0.66
N PRO A 44 -16.16 5.92 -0.91
CA PRO A 44 -15.88 6.97 -1.91
C PRO A 44 -14.72 7.89 -1.48
N LYS A 45 -14.46 8.02 -0.18
CA LYS A 45 -13.32 8.77 0.36
C LYS A 45 -12.01 8.05 0.10
N LEU A 46 -12.02 6.72 0.25
CA LEU A 46 -10.89 5.87 -0.10
C LEU A 46 -10.60 5.91 -1.60
N GLN A 47 -11.62 5.82 -2.46
CA GLN A 47 -11.47 5.94 -3.91
C GLN A 47 -10.81 7.26 -4.33
N LYS A 48 -11.21 8.37 -3.70
CA LYS A 48 -10.56 9.68 -3.89
C LYS A 48 -9.08 9.66 -3.49
N LEU A 49 -8.75 9.04 -2.35
CA LEU A 49 -7.38 9.02 -1.83
C LEU A 49 -6.45 8.07 -2.62
N PHE A 50 -6.99 6.95 -3.11
CA PHE A 50 -6.31 6.03 -4.03
C PHE A 50 -6.27 6.55 -5.48
N VAL A 51 -7.06 7.59 -5.78
CA VAL A 51 -7.27 8.12 -7.14
C VAL A 51 -7.64 6.99 -8.11
N THR A 52 -8.67 6.24 -7.74
CA THR A 52 -9.16 5.08 -8.48
C THR A 52 -10.69 5.04 -8.52
N LYS A 53 -11.24 4.47 -9.59
CA LYS A 53 -12.64 4.08 -9.69
C LYS A 53 -12.90 2.67 -9.16
N GLN A 54 -11.85 1.89 -8.89
CA GLN A 54 -11.96 0.54 -8.37
C GLN A 54 -12.39 0.53 -6.91
N PRO A 55 -12.97 -0.57 -6.41
CA PRO A 55 -13.21 -0.73 -4.99
C PRO A 55 -11.91 -0.69 -4.17
N VAL A 56 -11.95 -0.06 -2.99
CA VAL A 56 -10.89 -0.17 -1.98
C VAL A 56 -11.33 -1.11 -0.88
N PHE A 57 -10.49 -2.09 -0.58
CA PHE A 57 -10.71 -3.18 0.36
C PHE A 57 -10.04 -2.92 1.70
N LEU A 58 -10.69 -3.45 2.74
CA LEU A 58 -10.31 -3.31 4.14
C LEU A 58 -9.77 -4.64 4.65
N SER A 59 -8.48 -4.72 4.96
CA SER A 59 -7.83 -5.93 5.45
C SER A 59 -7.49 -5.80 6.93
N THR A 60 -7.98 -6.74 7.74
CA THR A 60 -7.68 -6.80 9.19
C THR A 60 -6.36 -7.55 9.41
N SER A 61 -5.31 -6.98 8.83
CA SER A 61 -3.93 -7.43 8.95
C SER A 61 -3.01 -6.23 8.76
N SER A 62 -1.73 -6.37 9.13
CA SER A 62 -0.72 -5.42 8.65
C SER A 62 -0.60 -5.50 7.12
N ALA A 63 0.05 -4.52 6.48
CA ALA A 63 0.24 -4.51 5.03
C ALA A 63 0.93 -5.78 4.49
N TRP A 64 1.70 -6.50 5.32
CA TRP A 64 2.30 -7.79 4.99
C TRP A 64 1.27 -8.86 4.59
N GLY A 65 0.07 -8.83 5.16
CA GLY A 65 -1.01 -9.75 4.77
C GLY A 65 -1.46 -9.51 3.32
N VAL A 66 -1.58 -8.23 2.92
CA VAL A 66 -1.90 -7.88 1.52
C VAL A 66 -0.71 -8.13 0.60
N MET A 67 0.52 -7.92 1.05
CA MET A 67 1.72 -8.28 0.29
C MET A 67 1.73 -9.78 -0.07
N GLU A 68 1.52 -10.66 0.92
CA GLU A 68 1.39 -12.10 0.66
C GLU A 68 0.19 -12.38 -0.27
N ALA A 69 -0.94 -11.70 -0.04
CA ALA A 69 -2.13 -11.82 -0.88
C ALA A 69 -1.80 -11.54 -2.36
N SER A 70 -1.11 -10.43 -2.66
CA SER A 70 -0.75 -10.04 -4.02
C SER A 70 0.08 -11.13 -4.72
N ILE A 71 1.06 -11.70 -4.02
CA ILE A 71 1.87 -12.81 -4.56
C ILE A 71 1.00 -14.04 -4.85
N ARG A 72 0.15 -14.43 -3.89
CA ARG A 72 -0.65 -15.66 -3.99
C ARG A 72 -1.78 -15.55 -5.00
N ASN A 73 -2.31 -14.35 -5.24
CA ASN A 73 -3.43 -14.11 -6.14
C ASN A 73 -3.01 -13.76 -7.57
N LEU A 74 -1.76 -13.33 -7.82
CA LEU A 74 -1.36 -12.80 -9.13
C LEU A 74 -0.20 -13.51 -9.83
N VAL A 75 0.66 -14.22 -9.11
CA VAL A 75 1.84 -14.83 -9.72
C VAL A 75 1.49 -16.20 -10.27
N ASP A 76 1.54 -16.38 -11.59
CA ASP A 76 1.40 -17.66 -12.27
C ASP A 76 2.79 -18.16 -12.72
N ARG A 77 3.44 -17.39 -13.59
CA ARG A 77 4.69 -17.76 -14.26
C ARG A 77 5.94 -17.34 -13.48
N GLY A 78 5.98 -16.10 -12.99
CA GLY A 78 7.15 -15.61 -12.27
C GLY A 78 7.05 -14.15 -11.86
N VAL A 79 7.64 -13.83 -10.71
CA VAL A 79 7.66 -12.47 -10.15
C VAL A 79 9.08 -11.88 -10.16
N LEU A 80 9.18 -10.66 -10.69
CA LEU A 80 10.38 -9.83 -10.57
C LEU A 80 10.26 -8.97 -9.31
N CYS A 81 11.14 -9.20 -8.34
CA CYS A 81 11.17 -8.47 -7.08
C CYS A 81 12.17 -7.30 -7.17
N CYS A 82 11.67 -6.07 -7.25
CA CYS A 82 12.52 -4.88 -7.29
C CYS A 82 12.99 -4.54 -5.87
N MET A 83 14.31 -4.67 -5.62
CA MET A 83 14.93 -4.68 -4.30
C MET A 83 15.92 -3.53 -4.14
N CYS A 84 15.63 -2.59 -3.25
CA CYS A 84 16.43 -1.40 -2.98
C CYS A 84 16.59 -1.09 -1.47
N GLY A 85 16.21 -2.04 -0.60
CA GLY A 85 16.28 -1.91 0.85
C GLY A 85 15.61 -3.05 1.61
N ALA A 86 15.61 -2.95 2.94
CA ALA A 86 15.17 -4.02 3.83
C ALA A 86 13.72 -4.46 3.63
N PHE A 87 12.80 -3.56 3.27
CA PHE A 87 11.39 -3.92 3.08
C PHE A 87 11.16 -4.58 1.72
N SER A 88 11.78 -4.05 0.66
CA SER A 88 11.70 -4.61 -0.68
C SER A 88 12.40 -5.96 -0.79
N ASP A 89 13.48 -6.18 -0.05
CA ASP A 89 14.16 -7.49 0.05
C ASP A 89 13.24 -8.60 0.55
N LYS A 90 12.29 -8.27 1.43
CA LYS A 90 11.36 -9.26 2.01
C LYS A 90 10.27 -9.71 1.04
N TRP A 91 9.93 -8.91 0.03
CA TRP A 91 9.01 -9.35 -1.02
C TRP A 91 9.54 -10.60 -1.74
N PHE A 92 10.85 -10.68 -1.96
CA PHE A 92 11.50 -11.85 -2.54
C PHE A 92 11.41 -13.09 -1.64
N ASP A 93 11.72 -12.97 -0.35
CA ASP A 93 11.60 -14.08 0.62
C ASP A 93 10.15 -14.59 0.70
N VAL A 94 9.17 -13.69 0.79
CA VAL A 94 7.75 -14.08 0.83
C VAL A 94 7.30 -14.73 -0.48
N ALA A 95 7.72 -14.23 -1.63
CA ALA A 95 7.43 -14.88 -2.91
C ALA A 95 7.96 -16.32 -2.97
N LYS A 96 9.20 -16.54 -2.51
CA LYS A 96 9.80 -17.88 -2.41
C LYS A 96 9.05 -18.77 -1.43
N ARG A 97 8.66 -18.27 -0.26
CA ARG A 97 7.87 -19.01 0.76
C ARG A 97 6.46 -19.34 0.31
N CYS A 98 5.89 -18.54 -0.58
CA CYS A 98 4.63 -18.84 -1.27
C CYS A 98 4.79 -19.87 -2.40
N GLY A 99 6.00 -20.42 -2.61
CA GLY A 99 6.29 -21.41 -3.65
C GLY A 99 6.29 -20.83 -5.06
N LYS A 100 6.39 -19.51 -5.22
CA LYS A 100 6.39 -18.85 -6.53
C LYS A 100 7.81 -18.80 -7.11
N ASN A 101 7.88 -18.83 -8.44
CA ASN A 101 9.13 -18.54 -9.15
C ASN A 101 9.42 -17.04 -9.01
N ALA A 102 10.47 -16.68 -8.27
CA ALA A 102 10.83 -15.29 -8.01
C ALA A 102 12.29 -15.07 -8.40
N GLU A 103 12.57 -13.94 -9.06
CA GLU A 103 13.93 -13.49 -9.30
C GLU A 103 14.12 -12.06 -8.74
N PRO A 104 15.29 -11.76 -8.16
CA PRO A 104 15.59 -10.41 -7.70
C PRO A 104 15.98 -9.50 -8.87
N LEU A 105 15.58 -8.23 -8.79
CA LEU A 105 16.25 -7.10 -9.42
C LEU A 105 16.78 -6.23 -8.28
N GLN A 106 18.00 -6.51 -7.85
CA GLN A 106 18.60 -5.87 -6.69
C GLN A 106 19.56 -4.77 -7.10
N VAL A 107 19.39 -3.61 -6.47
CA VAL A 107 20.34 -2.50 -6.51
C VAL A 107 20.98 -2.31 -5.14
N GLU A 108 22.08 -1.57 -5.09
CA GLU A 108 22.68 -1.15 -3.83
C GLU A 108 21.68 -0.33 -3.00
N TRP A 109 21.64 -0.57 -1.70
CA TRP A 109 20.78 0.19 -0.80
C TRP A 109 21.14 1.67 -0.84
N GLY A 110 20.13 2.52 -0.98
CA GLY A 110 20.33 3.96 -1.25
C GLY A 110 20.06 4.34 -2.70
N LYS A 111 20.05 3.38 -3.64
CA LYS A 111 19.72 3.63 -5.05
C LYS A 111 18.28 3.25 -5.38
N HIS A 112 17.67 3.97 -6.30
CA HIS A 112 16.37 3.59 -6.86
C HIS A 112 16.52 2.49 -7.94
N ILE A 113 15.40 1.86 -8.28
CA ILE A 113 15.30 0.88 -9.36
C ILE A 113 15.29 1.62 -10.70
N ASP A 114 16.19 1.26 -11.63
CA ASP A 114 16.21 1.84 -12.98
C ASP A 114 15.10 1.20 -13.84
N PRO A 115 14.17 1.99 -14.42
CA PRO A 115 13.17 1.48 -15.36
C PRO A 115 13.77 0.68 -16.53
N LYS A 116 14.98 1.00 -17.01
CA LYS A 116 15.64 0.27 -18.11
C LYS A 116 16.02 -1.15 -17.73
N GLU A 117 16.40 -1.37 -16.47
CA GLU A 117 16.68 -2.71 -15.97
C GLU A 117 15.40 -3.55 -15.88
N ILE A 118 14.28 -2.94 -15.48
CA ILE A 118 12.96 -3.60 -15.53
C ILE A 118 12.63 -4.00 -16.98
N ASP A 119 12.79 -3.10 -17.94
CA ASP A 119 12.54 -3.36 -19.37
C ASP A 119 13.34 -4.58 -19.87
N THR A 120 14.64 -4.58 -19.57
CA THR A 120 15.56 -5.67 -19.95
C THR A 120 15.13 -7.01 -19.36
N ARG A 121 14.68 -7.03 -18.09
CA ARG A 121 14.24 -8.25 -17.40
C ARG A 121 12.87 -8.73 -17.90
N LEU A 122 11.95 -7.82 -18.20
CA LEU A 122 10.62 -8.18 -18.72
C LEU A 122 10.68 -8.68 -20.18
N ALA A 123 11.60 -8.16 -20.99
CA ALA A 123 11.81 -8.59 -22.37
C ALA A 123 12.14 -10.09 -22.52
N THR A 124 12.60 -10.76 -21.45
CA THR A 124 12.84 -12.21 -21.48
C THR A 124 11.55 -13.04 -21.46
N GLY A 125 10.39 -12.42 -21.20
CA GLY A 125 9.08 -13.10 -21.10
C GLY A 125 8.91 -14.00 -19.88
N LYS A 126 9.88 -14.03 -18.95
CA LYS A 126 9.87 -14.92 -17.78
C LYS A 126 8.87 -14.50 -16.72
N PHE A 127 8.59 -13.20 -16.61
CA PHE A 127 7.78 -12.65 -15.54
C PHE A 127 6.39 -12.31 -16.02
N ASP A 128 5.41 -12.54 -15.17
CA ASP A 128 4.04 -12.06 -15.35
C ASP A 128 3.68 -11.03 -14.26
N THR A 129 4.54 -10.83 -13.27
CA THR A 129 4.27 -9.94 -12.13
C THR A 129 5.54 -9.17 -11.77
N VAL A 130 5.40 -7.89 -11.46
CA VAL A 130 6.45 -7.05 -10.86
C VAL A 130 5.94 -6.54 -9.52
N VAL A 131 6.79 -6.62 -8.50
CA VAL A 131 6.53 -6.00 -7.20
C VAL A 131 7.53 -4.87 -6.97
N LEU A 132 7.02 -3.73 -6.54
CA LEU A 132 7.78 -2.50 -6.32
C LEU A 132 7.33 -1.84 -5.01
N ILE A 133 8.28 -1.38 -4.21
CA ILE A 133 8.00 -0.45 -3.11
C ILE A 133 8.20 0.98 -3.62
N HIS A 134 7.18 1.83 -3.48
CA HIS A 134 7.27 3.22 -3.94
C HIS A 134 8.22 4.05 -3.07
N SER A 135 8.16 3.92 -1.75
CA SER A 135 9.07 4.56 -0.80
C SER A 135 9.70 3.49 0.08
N GLU A 136 10.96 3.16 -0.16
CA GLU A 136 11.70 2.20 0.65
C GLU A 136 12.06 2.84 2.00
N THR A 137 11.28 2.50 3.02
CA THR A 137 11.39 3.16 4.33
C THR A 137 12.78 2.99 4.96
N SER A 138 13.44 1.86 4.72
CA SER A 138 14.72 1.55 5.39
C SER A 138 15.90 2.37 4.87
N THR A 139 15.83 2.86 3.63
CA THR A 139 16.89 3.63 2.98
C THR A 139 16.50 5.08 2.71
N GLY A 140 15.21 5.40 2.76
CA GLY A 140 14.68 6.73 2.41
C GLY A 140 14.53 6.95 0.89
N VAL A 141 14.78 5.93 0.07
CA VAL A 141 14.67 6.00 -1.39
C VAL A 141 13.19 6.05 -1.81
N MET A 142 12.86 6.94 -2.74
CA MET A 142 11.57 6.95 -3.43
C MET A 142 11.78 6.55 -4.89
N ASN A 143 11.21 5.41 -5.29
CA ASN A 143 11.34 4.92 -6.65
C ASN A 143 10.56 5.81 -7.64
N PRO A 144 11.06 6.02 -8.87
CA PRO A 144 10.41 6.86 -9.88
C PRO A 144 9.18 6.16 -10.47
N LEU A 145 8.08 6.18 -9.72
CA LEU A 145 6.90 5.37 -10.01
C LEU A 145 6.32 5.61 -11.41
N ALA A 146 6.25 6.87 -11.87
CA ALA A 146 5.69 7.19 -13.18
C ALA A 146 6.52 6.61 -14.34
N GLU A 147 7.85 6.67 -14.25
CA GLU A 147 8.76 6.12 -15.27
C GLU A 147 8.75 4.59 -15.29
N ILE A 148 8.65 3.97 -14.10
CA ILE A 148 8.49 2.52 -13.98
C ILE A 148 7.14 2.08 -14.58
N CYS A 149 6.03 2.74 -14.22
CA CYS A 149 4.72 2.48 -14.80
C CYS A 149 4.71 2.64 -16.33
N SER A 150 5.36 3.68 -16.85
CA SER A 150 5.51 3.90 -18.30
C SER A 150 6.25 2.75 -18.99
N THR A 151 7.28 2.21 -18.34
CA THR A 151 8.01 1.03 -18.84
C THR A 151 7.12 -0.21 -18.85
N LEU A 152 6.40 -0.47 -17.75
CA LEU A 152 5.51 -1.63 -17.64
C LEU A 152 4.32 -1.58 -18.61
N ALA A 153 3.91 -0.39 -19.07
CA ALA A 153 2.84 -0.26 -20.07
C ALA A 153 3.15 -0.97 -21.40
N LYS A 154 4.42 -1.25 -21.71
CA LYS A 154 4.84 -2.07 -22.86
C LYS A 154 4.48 -3.54 -22.73
N TYR A 155 4.20 -4.02 -21.51
CA TYR A 155 3.99 -5.43 -21.16
C TYR A 155 2.58 -5.63 -20.57
N PRO A 156 1.53 -5.66 -21.41
CA PRO A 156 0.13 -5.72 -20.94
C PRO A 156 -0.22 -7.01 -20.17
N ASP A 157 0.58 -8.06 -20.33
CA ASP A 157 0.43 -9.32 -19.60
C ASP A 157 1.22 -9.36 -18.28
N VAL A 158 1.85 -8.25 -17.87
CA VAL A 158 2.58 -8.15 -16.60
C VAL A 158 1.76 -7.33 -15.61
N ALA A 159 1.46 -7.91 -14.45
CA ALA A 159 0.75 -7.26 -13.37
C ALA A 159 1.73 -6.44 -12.50
N LEU A 160 1.35 -5.21 -12.16
CA LEU A 160 2.13 -4.33 -11.29
C LEU A 160 1.54 -4.24 -9.90
N VAL A 161 2.29 -4.69 -8.90
CA VAL A 161 1.96 -4.54 -7.48
C VAL A 161 2.86 -3.45 -6.89
N VAL A 162 2.24 -2.40 -6.34
CA VAL A 162 2.94 -1.28 -5.73
C VAL A 162 2.63 -1.19 -4.24
N ASP A 163 3.65 -1.41 -3.43
CA ASP A 163 3.65 -1.14 -2.00
C ASP A 163 3.85 0.36 -1.76
N THR A 164 2.85 0.97 -1.15
CA THR A 164 2.84 2.41 -0.83
C THR A 164 2.74 2.66 0.66
N VAL A 165 3.12 1.69 1.50
CA VAL A 165 2.98 1.76 2.96
C VAL A 165 3.52 3.08 3.53
N SER A 166 4.72 3.52 3.14
CA SER A 166 5.33 4.78 3.61
C SER A 166 5.08 6.02 2.75
N SER A 167 4.44 5.88 1.58
CA SER A 167 4.17 7.03 0.69
C SER A 167 2.68 7.43 0.67
N PHE A 168 1.77 6.47 0.86
CA PHE A 168 0.34 6.64 0.69
C PHE A 168 -0.22 7.73 1.62
N SER A 169 -1.11 8.57 1.08
CA SER A 169 -1.66 9.77 1.71
C SER A 169 -0.65 10.90 1.98
N GLY A 170 0.66 10.65 1.87
CA GLY A 170 1.71 11.67 1.97
C GLY A 170 2.08 12.28 0.62
N VAL A 171 2.00 11.50 -0.44
CA VAL A 171 2.21 11.94 -1.83
C VAL A 171 1.06 11.48 -2.73
N LYS A 172 0.87 12.17 -3.86
CA LYS A 172 -0.14 11.84 -4.86
C LYS A 172 0.26 10.57 -5.61
N ILE A 173 -0.67 9.62 -5.73
CA ILE A 173 -0.47 8.38 -6.49
C ILE A 173 -1.74 8.13 -7.29
N GLU A 174 -1.65 8.23 -8.62
CA GLU A 174 -2.80 8.13 -9.51
C GLU A 174 -2.98 6.70 -10.02
N MET A 175 -3.54 5.82 -9.17
CA MET A 175 -3.58 4.37 -9.40
C MET A 175 -4.05 3.99 -10.82
N ASP A 176 -5.20 4.52 -11.23
CA ASP A 176 -5.82 4.16 -12.52
C ASP A 176 -4.97 4.65 -13.70
N SER A 177 -4.50 5.91 -13.68
CA SER A 177 -3.74 6.47 -14.80
C SER A 177 -2.31 5.94 -14.90
N LEU A 178 -1.77 5.45 -13.78
CA LEU A 178 -0.48 4.76 -13.72
C LEU A 178 -0.58 3.27 -14.09
N GLY A 179 -1.79 2.74 -14.33
CA GLY A 179 -1.99 1.35 -14.72
C GLY A 179 -1.57 0.34 -13.63
N ILE A 180 -1.65 0.73 -12.36
CA ILE A 180 -1.28 -0.13 -11.22
C ILE A 180 -2.36 -1.19 -10.99
N ASP A 181 -1.96 -2.46 -10.94
CA ASP A 181 -2.91 -3.56 -10.73
C ASP A 181 -3.26 -3.77 -9.27
N VAL A 182 -2.30 -3.59 -8.36
CA VAL A 182 -2.57 -3.60 -6.92
C VAL A 182 -1.81 -2.47 -6.26
N LEU A 183 -2.53 -1.58 -5.59
CA LEU A 183 -1.97 -0.57 -4.72
C LEU A 183 -2.29 -0.96 -3.28
N LEU A 184 -1.30 -1.05 -2.40
CA LEU A 184 -1.51 -1.41 -0.99
C LEU A 184 -0.79 -0.46 -0.03
N THR A 185 -1.34 -0.34 1.18
CA THR A 185 -0.78 0.48 2.25
C THR A 185 -1.15 -0.05 3.64
N GLY A 186 -0.47 0.46 4.67
CA GLY A 186 -0.70 0.17 6.08
C GLY A 186 -1.28 1.38 6.83
N ALA A 187 -2.04 1.10 7.89
CA ALA A 187 -2.75 2.12 8.66
C ALA A 187 -1.81 3.06 9.46
N GLN A 188 -0.66 2.56 9.91
CA GLN A 188 0.20 3.17 10.92
C GLN A 188 1.30 4.12 10.39
N LYS A 189 1.22 4.51 9.11
CA LYS A 189 2.18 5.40 8.47
C LYS A 189 1.55 6.79 8.32
N ALA A 190 1.64 7.44 7.16
CA ALA A 190 1.08 8.79 6.98
C ALA A 190 -0.45 8.87 7.23
N LEU A 191 -1.18 7.75 7.13
CA LEU A 191 -2.58 7.68 7.56
C LEU A 191 -2.78 7.94 9.06
N ALA A 192 -1.76 7.73 9.90
CA ALA A 192 -1.79 7.99 11.33
C ALA A 192 -2.99 7.34 12.05
N LEU A 193 -3.18 6.04 11.80
CA LEU A 193 -4.12 5.16 12.49
C LEU A 193 -3.35 4.13 13.34
N PRO A 194 -3.99 3.47 14.33
CA PRO A 194 -3.37 2.35 15.04
C PRO A 194 -2.90 1.23 14.08
N PRO A 195 -1.83 0.49 14.42
CA PRO A 195 -1.36 -0.64 13.61
C PRO A 195 -2.28 -1.86 13.73
N GLY A 196 -2.25 -2.73 12.71
CA GLY A 196 -3.08 -3.94 12.64
C GLY A 196 -4.12 -3.92 11.53
N PHE A 197 -4.06 -2.91 10.65
CA PHE A 197 -5.01 -2.72 9.56
C PHE A 197 -4.30 -2.25 8.29
N SER A 198 -4.81 -2.67 7.14
CA SER A 198 -4.26 -2.33 5.83
C SER A 198 -5.38 -2.11 4.82
N LEU A 199 -5.05 -1.34 3.79
CA LEU A 199 -5.95 -0.98 2.71
C LEU A 199 -5.31 -1.38 1.40
N PHE A 200 -6.11 -1.84 0.46
CA PHE A 200 -5.64 -2.06 -0.89
C PHE A 200 -6.75 -1.89 -1.91
N SER A 201 -6.36 -1.62 -3.15
CA SER A 201 -7.27 -1.69 -4.29
C SER A 201 -6.63 -2.56 -5.36
N ALA A 202 -7.46 -3.23 -6.13
CA ALA A 202 -7.04 -4.13 -7.20
C ALA A 202 -7.80 -3.79 -8.49
N SER A 203 -7.11 -3.82 -9.62
CA SER A 203 -7.69 -3.57 -10.95
C SER A 203 -8.60 -4.73 -11.39
N GLU A 204 -9.47 -4.48 -12.36
CA GLU A 204 -10.22 -5.56 -13.01
C GLU A 204 -9.29 -6.61 -13.65
N ARG A 205 -8.11 -6.21 -14.15
CA ARG A 205 -7.08 -7.12 -14.65
C ARG A 205 -6.52 -8.01 -13.54
N ALA A 206 -6.29 -7.47 -12.35
CA ALA A 206 -5.88 -8.24 -11.18
C ALA A 206 -6.93 -9.29 -10.77
N PHE A 207 -8.22 -8.93 -10.79
CA PHE A 207 -9.29 -9.88 -10.49
C PHE A 207 -9.42 -10.98 -11.54
N ALA A 208 -9.43 -10.63 -12.83
CA ALA A 208 -9.48 -11.59 -13.93
C ALA A 208 -8.29 -12.55 -13.91
N ARG A 209 -7.13 -12.09 -13.41
CA ARG A 209 -5.99 -12.97 -13.17
C ARG A 209 -6.22 -13.89 -11.98
N ALA A 210 -6.67 -13.35 -10.84
CA ALA A 210 -6.90 -14.13 -9.63
C ALA A 210 -7.87 -15.30 -9.86
N GLU A 211 -8.87 -15.16 -10.74
CA GLU A 211 -9.75 -16.26 -11.17
C GLU A 211 -9.01 -17.49 -11.70
N LYS A 212 -7.84 -17.30 -12.32
CA LYS A 212 -7.05 -18.36 -12.96
C LYS A 212 -5.99 -18.96 -12.02
N ILE A 213 -5.64 -18.27 -10.94
CA ILE A 213 -4.59 -18.72 -10.01
C ILE A 213 -5.16 -19.73 -9.01
N PRO A 214 -4.63 -20.96 -8.91
CA PRO A 214 -5.03 -21.91 -7.87
C PRO A 214 -4.35 -21.58 -6.52
N ASN A 215 -4.83 -22.19 -5.43
CA ASN A 215 -4.19 -22.16 -4.11
C ASN A 215 -3.97 -20.77 -3.48
N ARG A 216 -4.81 -19.78 -3.82
CA ARG A 216 -4.75 -18.40 -3.31
C ARG A 216 -4.95 -18.29 -1.81
N GLY A 217 -5.53 -19.31 -1.17
CA GLY A 217 -5.95 -19.29 0.22
C GLY A 217 -7.37 -18.76 0.36
N TYR A 218 -7.79 -18.47 1.59
CA TYR A 218 -9.14 -17.96 1.89
C TYR A 218 -9.11 -16.54 2.48
N TYR A 219 -8.39 -16.35 3.59
CA TYR A 219 -8.37 -15.07 4.33
C TYR A 219 -7.84 -13.88 3.49
N PHE A 220 -6.99 -14.19 2.52
CA PHE A 220 -6.34 -13.22 1.63
C PHE A 220 -6.72 -13.41 0.15
N ASP A 221 -7.85 -14.06 -0.14
CA ASP A 221 -8.33 -14.23 -1.52
C ASP A 221 -8.97 -12.94 -2.05
N PHE A 222 -8.44 -12.41 -3.15
CA PHE A 222 -8.95 -11.21 -3.81
C PHE A 222 -10.40 -11.38 -4.30
N LEU A 223 -10.77 -12.59 -4.73
CA LEU A 223 -12.14 -12.84 -5.20
C LEU A 223 -13.14 -12.81 -4.06
N GLU A 224 -12.74 -13.31 -2.89
CA GLU A 224 -13.53 -13.21 -1.66
C GLU A 224 -13.66 -11.71 -1.31
N PHE A 225 -12.54 -10.96 -1.28
CA PHE A 225 -12.53 -9.48 -1.13
C PHE A 225 -13.56 -8.78 -2.02
N LYS A 226 -13.55 -9.07 -3.32
CA LYS A 226 -14.51 -8.52 -4.29
C LYS A 226 -15.95 -8.93 -3.98
N ARG A 227 -16.20 -10.22 -3.72
CA ARG A 227 -17.54 -10.77 -3.47
C ARG A 227 -18.23 -10.10 -2.30
N GLN A 228 -17.57 -9.99 -1.14
CA GLN A 228 -18.19 -9.37 0.04
C GLN A 228 -18.30 -7.86 -0.05
N GLN A 229 -17.36 -7.19 -0.73
CA GLN A 229 -17.43 -5.75 -0.90
C GLN A 229 -18.67 -5.35 -1.72
N ALA A 230 -19.10 -6.17 -2.69
CA ALA A 230 -20.34 -5.96 -3.44
C ALA A 230 -21.59 -5.89 -2.53
N GLU A 231 -21.52 -6.48 -1.33
CA GLU A 231 -22.57 -6.44 -0.31
C GLU A 231 -22.26 -5.45 0.84
N TRP A 232 -21.23 -4.63 0.70
CA TRP A 232 -20.72 -3.69 1.73
C TRP A 232 -20.28 -4.40 3.01
N MET A 233 -19.64 -5.56 2.84
CA MET A 233 -19.15 -6.42 3.92
C MET A 233 -17.67 -6.78 3.76
N THR A 234 -17.12 -7.46 4.77
CA THR A 234 -15.79 -8.10 4.75
C THR A 234 -15.93 -9.62 4.75
N GLN A 235 -14.84 -10.33 4.42
CA GLN A 235 -14.79 -11.81 4.39
C GLN A 235 -15.13 -12.41 5.75
N SER A 236 -14.36 -11.98 6.73
CA SER A 236 -14.44 -12.38 8.12
C SER A 236 -14.76 -11.17 8.99
N THR A 237 -14.94 -11.41 10.29
CA THR A 237 -15.10 -10.35 11.29
C THR A 237 -13.93 -9.37 11.21
N PRO A 238 -14.16 -8.09 10.86
CA PRO A 238 -13.08 -7.12 10.70
C PRO A 238 -12.77 -6.40 12.01
N SER A 239 -11.69 -5.64 12.04
CA SER A 239 -11.46 -4.67 13.12
C SER A 239 -12.34 -3.42 12.93
N ILE A 240 -13.53 -3.44 13.52
CA ILE A 240 -14.51 -2.34 13.43
C ILE A 240 -13.95 -1.03 14.00
N GLY A 241 -13.16 -1.11 15.09
CA GLY A 241 -12.49 0.06 15.67
C GLY A 241 -11.58 0.78 14.65
N HIS A 242 -10.80 0.04 13.87
CA HIS A 242 -10.00 0.63 12.79
C HIS A 242 -10.86 1.32 11.73
N ILE A 243 -12.04 0.77 11.40
CA ILE A 243 -12.92 1.37 10.39
C ILE A 243 -13.55 2.66 10.91
N HIS A 244 -13.92 2.73 12.19
CA HIS A 244 -14.34 4.00 12.82
C HIS A 244 -13.22 5.05 12.84
N ALA A 245 -11.99 4.64 13.20
CA ALA A 245 -10.83 5.52 13.17
C ALA A 245 -10.52 6.02 11.74
N LEU A 246 -10.62 5.11 10.76
CA LEU A 246 -10.46 5.41 9.34
C LEU A 246 -11.51 6.42 8.87
N GLN A 247 -12.78 6.25 9.22
CA GLN A 247 -13.83 7.22 8.89
C GLN A 247 -13.48 8.62 9.42
N SER A 248 -13.10 8.72 10.70
CA SER A 248 -12.70 9.99 11.32
C SER A 248 -11.51 10.63 10.61
N LYS A 249 -10.49 9.82 10.30
CA LYS A 249 -9.26 10.27 9.64
C LYS A 249 -9.46 10.67 8.18
N LEU A 250 -10.28 9.94 7.42
CA LEU A 250 -10.61 10.30 6.04
C LEU A 250 -11.36 11.63 5.97
N ASN A 251 -12.26 11.89 6.93
CA ASN A 251 -12.93 13.18 7.01
C ASN A 251 -11.92 14.32 7.26
N GLU A 252 -10.99 14.14 8.19
CA GLU A 252 -9.91 15.10 8.47
C GLU A 252 -9.01 15.34 7.25
N ILE A 253 -8.61 14.28 6.54
CA ILE A 253 -7.78 14.38 5.33
C ILE A 253 -8.50 15.15 4.22
N LEU A 254 -9.79 14.89 4.02
CA LEU A 254 -10.57 15.55 2.97
C LEU A 254 -10.96 16.97 3.34
N GLU A 255 -11.12 17.29 4.63
CA GLU A 255 -11.31 18.64 5.14
C GLU A 255 -10.04 19.50 4.95
N GLU A 256 -8.86 18.94 5.18
CA GLU A 256 -7.57 19.57 4.84
C GLU A 256 -7.44 19.80 3.32
N GLY A 257 -7.91 18.84 2.52
CA GLY A 257 -7.75 18.80 1.07
C GLY A 257 -6.46 18.07 0.67
N LEU A 258 -6.55 17.23 -0.37
CA LEU A 258 -5.45 16.35 -0.77
C LEU A 258 -4.20 17.12 -1.19
N GLU A 259 -4.35 18.15 -2.01
CA GLU A 259 -3.20 18.97 -2.46
C GLU A 259 -2.51 19.69 -1.30
N ALA A 260 -3.28 20.24 -0.36
CA ALA A 260 -2.74 20.89 0.82
C ALA A 260 -1.97 19.89 1.71
N ARG A 261 -2.51 18.67 1.85
CA ARG A 261 -1.87 17.57 2.58
C ARG A 261 -0.56 17.14 1.93
N PHE A 262 -0.52 16.94 0.62
CA PHE A 262 0.71 16.57 -0.10
C PHE A 262 1.75 17.67 0.02
N ALA A 263 1.35 18.93 -0.18
CA ALA A 263 2.22 20.08 -0.01
C ALA A 263 2.76 20.19 1.43
N ARG A 264 1.96 19.87 2.45
CA ARG A 264 2.42 19.84 3.84
C ARG A 264 3.51 18.78 4.06
N HIS A 265 3.33 17.56 3.55
CA HIS A 265 4.37 16.52 3.66
C HIS A 265 5.65 16.91 2.94
N ALA A 266 5.54 17.47 1.73
CA ALA A 266 6.70 17.97 0.97
C ALA A 266 7.44 19.07 1.73
N ARG A 267 6.73 20.05 2.30
CA ARG A 267 7.33 21.10 3.13
C ARG A 267 8.04 20.54 4.36
N THR A 268 7.41 19.61 5.09
CA THR A 268 8.04 19.01 6.28
C THR A 268 9.26 18.17 5.91
N ASN A 269 9.24 17.49 4.77
CA ASN A 269 10.41 16.77 4.26
C ASN A 269 11.55 17.74 3.93
N ALA A 270 11.26 18.84 3.24
CA ALA A 270 12.25 19.86 2.92
C ALA A 270 12.91 20.45 4.18
N LEU A 271 12.14 20.68 5.25
CA LEU A 271 12.68 21.17 6.53
C LEU A 271 13.73 20.21 7.12
N VAL A 272 13.49 18.90 7.05
CA VAL A 272 14.45 17.89 7.52
C VAL A 272 15.68 17.87 6.62
N HIS A 273 15.50 17.86 5.30
CA HIS A 273 16.61 17.87 4.35
C HIS A 273 17.50 19.12 4.51
N ASP A 274 16.91 20.29 4.70
CA ASP A 274 17.64 21.53 4.92
C ASP A 274 18.43 21.51 6.23
N TRP A 275 17.87 20.90 7.27
CA TRP A 275 18.59 20.70 8.53
C TRP A 275 19.78 19.75 8.34
N VAL A 276 19.60 18.60 7.66
CA VAL A 276 20.67 17.63 7.36
C VAL A 276 21.84 18.31 6.66
N ARG A 277 21.57 19.09 5.60
CA ARG A 277 22.60 19.86 4.87
C ARG A 277 23.30 20.88 5.76
N ARG A 278 22.56 21.67 6.55
CA ARG A 278 23.15 22.67 7.45
C ARG A 278 23.98 22.05 8.56
N ALA A 279 23.63 20.85 9.00
CA ALA A 279 24.35 20.11 10.02
C ALA A 279 25.60 19.38 9.46
N GLY A 280 25.80 19.38 8.14
CA GLY A 280 26.95 18.75 7.49
C GLY A 280 26.86 17.23 7.39
N PHE A 281 25.64 16.68 7.38
CA PHE A 281 25.40 15.25 7.13
C PHE A 281 25.09 14.99 5.66
N ASP A 282 25.43 13.79 5.20
CA ASP A 282 25.09 13.30 3.86
C ASP A 282 23.74 12.55 3.88
N PHE A 283 23.12 12.44 2.69
CA PHE A 283 21.95 11.59 2.50
C PHE A 283 22.40 10.20 2.07
N PHE A 284 21.78 9.18 2.66
CA PHE A 284 22.02 7.79 2.26
C PHE A 284 21.31 7.44 0.94
N ALA A 285 20.14 8.03 0.69
CA ALA A 285 19.42 7.89 -0.58
C ALA A 285 20.03 8.81 -1.65
N GLU A 286 20.29 8.25 -2.83
CA GLU A 286 20.81 8.90 -4.03
C GLU A 286 19.68 9.28 -5.01
#